data_AF-A0A6L7PCX5-F1
#
_entry.id   AF-A0A6L7PCX5-F1
#
_cell.length_a   1.000
_cell.length_b   1.000
_cell.length_c   1.000
_cell.angle_alpha   90.00
_cell.angle_beta   90.00
_cell.angle_gamma   90.00
#
_symmetry.space_group_name_H-M   'P 1'
#
loop_
_entity.id
_entity.type
_entity.pdbx_description
1 polymer ?
#
loop_
_entity_poly.entity_id
_entity_poly.type
_entity_poly.pdbx_seq_one_letter_code
_entity_poly.pdbx_strand_id
1 'polypeptide(L)'
;MRRGNVALLGGGLAVALLVVLVLAPNASSSPDGLEHVAEEQGFADSAEGSRFDLLPDYTIPGVENEAASTVLAGTVGVLVVAAITLLAARILRARAARPR
;
A
#
# COMPACT_ATOMS: atom_id res chain seq x y z
N MET A 1 -8.21 14.92 20.00
CA MET A 1 -9.09 14.02 19.20
C MET A 1 -10.08 13.38 20.16
N ARG A 2 -11.36 13.19 19.77
CA ARG A 2 -12.33 12.48 20.62
C ARG A 2 -11.86 11.02 20.79
N ARG A 3 -12.06 10.42 21.98
CA ARG A 3 -11.65 9.03 22.30
C ARG A 3 -12.14 8.02 21.24
N GLY A 4 -13.37 8.20 20.73
CA GLY A 4 -13.92 7.36 19.65
C GLY A 4 -13.12 7.39 18.34
N ASN A 5 -12.54 8.52 17.96
CA ASN A 5 -11.76 8.64 16.73
C ASN A 5 -10.40 7.93 16.85
N VAL A 6 -9.82 7.92 18.05
CA VAL A 6 -8.54 7.21 18.30
C VAL A 6 -8.77 5.71 18.25
N ALA A 7 -9.88 5.22 18.83
CA ALA A 7 -10.24 3.81 18.76
C ALA A 7 -10.50 3.35 17.32
N LEU A 8 -11.21 4.14 16.51
CA LEU A 8 -11.46 3.82 15.10
C LEU A 8 -10.15 3.78 14.29
N LEU A 9 -9.26 4.76 14.47
CA LEU A 9 -7.97 4.81 13.76
C LEU A 9 -7.05 3.66 14.18
N GLY A 10 -6.93 3.40 15.48
CA GLY A 10 -6.10 2.30 15.98
C GLY A 10 -6.64 0.94 15.55
N GLY A 11 -7.96 0.74 15.66
CA GLY A 11 -8.62 -0.49 15.22
C GLY A 11 -8.51 -0.71 13.72
N GLY A 12 -8.77 0.32 12.91
CA GLY A 12 -8.63 0.24 11.46
C GLY A 12 -7.20 -0.05 11.02
N LEU A 13 -6.20 0.58 11.66
CA LEU A 13 -4.79 0.30 11.39
C LEU A 13 -4.41 -1.14 11.76
N ALA A 14 -4.88 -1.64 12.90
CA ALA A 14 -4.64 -3.02 13.31
C ALA A 14 -5.24 -4.02 12.32
N VAL A 15 -6.46 -3.78 11.85
CA VAL A 15 -7.11 -4.62 10.82
C VAL A 15 -6.30 -4.59 9.51
N ALA A 16 -5.88 -3.41 9.05
CA ALA A 16 -5.08 -3.29 7.82
C ALA A 16 -3.76 -4.07 7.91
N LEU A 17 -3.05 -3.95 9.04
CA LEU A 17 -1.81 -4.70 9.27
C LEU A 17 -2.05 -6.21 9.36
N LEU A 18 -3.14 -6.64 9.98
CA LEU A 18 -3.50 -8.06 10.05
C LEU A 18 -3.83 -8.63 8.67
N VAL A 19 -4.52 -7.87 7.83
CA VAL A 19 -4.77 -8.23 6.43
C VAL A 19 -3.46 -8.40 5.69
N VAL A 20 -2.52 -7.44 5.78
CA VAL A 20 -1.21 -7.58 5.12
C VAL A 20 -0.47 -8.81 5.63
N LEU A 21 -0.42 -9.04 6.93
CA LEU A 21 0.35 -10.14 7.51
C LEU A 21 -0.19 -11.51 7.13
N VAL A 22 -1.53 -11.67 7.05
CA VAL A 22 -2.17 -12.98 6.87
C VAL A 22 -2.53 -13.25 5.42
N LEU A 23 -3.06 -12.25 4.71
CA LEU A 23 -3.63 -12.43 3.38
C LEU A 23 -2.62 -12.13 2.27
N ALA A 24 -1.71 -11.17 2.46
CA ALA A 24 -0.79 -10.77 1.38
C ALA A 24 0.17 -11.89 0.92
N PRO A 25 0.76 -12.73 1.80
CA PRO A 25 1.55 -13.89 1.37
C PRO A 25 0.79 -14.91 0.53
N ASN A 26 -0.53 -14.93 0.67
CA ASN A 26 -1.43 -15.86 -0.01
C ASN A 26 -2.12 -15.20 -1.22
N ALA A 27 -1.59 -14.06 -1.69
CA ALA A 27 -2.06 -13.44 -2.92
C ALA A 27 -1.87 -14.40 -4.10
N SER A 28 -2.81 -14.34 -5.06
CA SER A 28 -2.74 -15.18 -6.26
C SER A 28 -1.49 -14.88 -7.07
N SER A 29 -0.85 -15.92 -7.61
CA SER A 29 0.27 -15.81 -8.55
C SER A 29 -0.17 -15.67 -10.01
N SER A 30 -1.48 -15.68 -10.28
CA SER A 30 -2.00 -15.51 -11.65
C SER A 30 -1.78 -14.08 -12.16
N PRO A 31 -1.59 -13.89 -13.48
CA PRO A 31 -1.48 -12.57 -14.08
C PRO A 31 -2.73 -11.74 -13.75
N ASP A 32 -2.53 -10.45 -13.52
CA ASP A 32 -3.65 -9.54 -13.34
C ASP A 32 -4.41 -9.34 -14.66
N GLY A 33 -5.56 -8.65 -14.60
CA GLY A 33 -6.39 -8.47 -15.79
C GLY A 33 -5.72 -7.65 -16.91
N LEU A 34 -4.74 -6.80 -16.60
CA LEU A 34 -4.02 -6.04 -17.60
C LEU A 34 -2.94 -6.91 -18.25
N GLU A 35 -2.19 -7.64 -17.44
CA GLU A 35 -1.15 -8.56 -17.91
C GLU A 35 -1.77 -9.69 -18.74
N HIS A 36 -2.86 -10.29 -18.25
CA HIS A 36 -3.55 -11.36 -18.96
C HIS A 36 -4.04 -10.93 -20.36
N VAL A 37 -4.61 -9.73 -20.47
CA VAL A 37 -5.03 -9.17 -21.78
C VAL A 37 -3.82 -8.87 -22.66
N ALA A 38 -2.72 -8.40 -22.08
CA ALA A 38 -1.49 -8.13 -22.82
C ALA A 38 -0.86 -9.40 -23.39
N GLU A 39 -0.87 -10.49 -22.61
CA GLU A 39 -0.45 -11.82 -23.04
C GLU A 39 -1.37 -12.36 -24.15
N GLU A 40 -2.69 -12.35 -23.95
CA GLU A 40 -3.66 -12.87 -24.94
C GLU A 40 -3.57 -12.15 -26.29
N GLN A 41 -3.33 -10.84 -26.27
CA GLN A 41 -3.24 -10.01 -27.46
C GLN A 41 -1.81 -9.92 -28.02
N GLY A 42 -0.83 -10.56 -27.37
CA GLY A 42 0.55 -10.66 -27.85
C GLY A 42 1.35 -9.36 -27.81
N PHE A 43 1.01 -8.41 -26.92
CA PHE A 43 1.73 -7.14 -26.77
C PHE A 43 2.43 -6.97 -25.43
N ALA A 44 2.43 -7.99 -24.55
CA ALA A 44 3.16 -7.95 -23.27
C ALA A 44 4.63 -7.56 -23.45
N ASP A 45 5.32 -8.10 -24.47
CA ASP A 45 6.72 -7.78 -24.78
C ASP A 45 6.97 -6.31 -25.22
N SER A 46 5.90 -5.57 -25.54
CA SER A 46 5.99 -4.14 -25.87
C SER A 46 5.95 -3.24 -24.63
N ALA A 47 5.81 -3.81 -23.43
CA ALA A 47 5.86 -3.06 -22.19
C ALA A 47 7.24 -2.43 -21.97
N GLU A 48 7.30 -1.11 -21.96
CA GLU A 48 8.50 -0.38 -21.56
C GLU A 48 8.57 -0.30 -20.03
N GLY A 49 9.76 -0.53 -19.46
CA GLY A 49 9.98 -0.44 -18.03
C GLY A 49 9.62 0.94 -17.47
N SER A 50 9.15 0.98 -16.22
CA SER A 50 8.84 2.23 -15.54
C SER A 50 10.11 3.07 -15.36
N ARG A 51 9.98 4.40 -15.47
CA ARG A 51 11.08 5.32 -15.10
C ARG A 51 11.36 5.33 -13.59
N PHE A 52 10.41 4.86 -12.78
CA PHE A 52 10.51 4.80 -11.33
C PHE A 52 9.94 3.48 -10.82
N ASP A 53 10.80 2.55 -10.40
CA ASP A 53 10.43 1.29 -9.76
C ASP A 53 10.91 1.27 -8.31
N LEU A 54 10.04 1.68 -7.39
CA LEU A 54 10.36 1.72 -5.96
C LEU A 54 10.23 0.34 -5.30
N LEU A 55 9.22 -0.44 -5.71
CA LEU A 55 8.87 -1.77 -5.17
C LEU A 55 8.20 -2.60 -6.27
N PRO A 56 8.92 -2.93 -7.36
CA PRO A 56 8.35 -3.71 -8.46
C PRO A 56 7.85 -5.05 -7.92
N ASP A 57 6.62 -5.43 -8.25
CA ASP A 57 5.97 -6.66 -7.74
C ASP A 57 6.04 -6.84 -6.22
N TYR A 58 6.03 -5.73 -5.45
CA TYR A 58 6.18 -5.73 -3.99
C TYR A 58 7.52 -6.32 -3.49
N THR A 59 8.55 -6.32 -4.34
CA THR A 59 9.89 -6.77 -4.00
C THR A 59 10.70 -5.70 -3.29
N ILE A 60 11.40 -6.10 -2.22
CA ILE A 60 12.31 -5.26 -1.46
C ILE A 60 13.74 -5.76 -1.71
N PRO A 61 14.64 -4.88 -2.18
CA PRO A 61 16.02 -5.26 -2.43
C PRO A 61 16.68 -5.75 -1.14
N GLY A 62 17.29 -6.94 -1.18
CA GLY A 62 17.93 -7.58 -0.03
C GLY A 62 17.01 -8.51 0.79
N VAL A 63 15.74 -8.69 0.41
CA VAL A 63 14.85 -9.69 1.00
C VAL A 63 14.61 -10.81 -0.02
N GLU A 64 15.21 -11.98 0.20
CA GLU A 64 15.11 -13.12 -0.71
C GLU A 64 13.76 -13.85 -0.62
N ASN A 65 13.09 -13.76 0.53
CA ASN A 65 11.80 -14.42 0.74
C ASN A 65 10.66 -13.55 0.19
N GLU A 66 10.04 -13.98 -0.90
CA GLU A 66 8.94 -13.28 -1.57
C GLU A 66 7.79 -12.93 -0.62
N ALA A 67 7.33 -13.89 0.20
CA ALA A 67 6.25 -13.65 1.16
C ALA A 67 6.63 -12.59 2.21
N ALA A 68 7.85 -12.64 2.73
CA ALA A 68 8.34 -11.64 3.66
C ALA A 68 8.48 -10.26 2.99
N SER A 69 8.95 -10.23 1.74
CA SER A 69 9.04 -9.01 0.95
C SER A 69 7.67 -8.36 0.76
N THR A 70 6.67 -9.13 0.32
CA THR A 70 5.29 -8.66 0.11
C THR A 70 4.67 -8.12 1.40
N VAL A 71 4.88 -8.81 2.53
CA VAL A 71 4.40 -8.33 3.85
C VAL A 71 5.07 -7.03 4.26
N LEU A 72 6.38 -6.92 4.07
CA LEU A 72 7.13 -5.70 4.39
C LEU A 72 6.70 -4.53 3.50
N ALA A 73 6.59 -4.75 2.20
CA ALA A 73 6.14 -3.74 1.23
C ALA A 73 4.72 -3.26 1.56
N GLY A 74 3.79 -4.19 1.82
CA GLY A 74 2.43 -3.87 2.26
C GLY A 74 2.40 -3.09 3.58
N THR A 75 3.22 -3.49 4.55
CA THR A 75 3.32 -2.80 5.85
C THR A 75 3.81 -1.36 5.69
N VAL A 76 4.85 -1.15 4.87
CA VAL A 76 5.36 0.19 4.55
C VAL A 76 4.25 1.02 3.89
N GLY A 77 3.53 0.47 2.92
CA GLY A 77 2.40 1.14 2.26
C GLY A 77 1.32 1.58 3.25
N VAL A 78 0.88 0.69 4.15
CA VAL A 78 -0.09 1.01 5.21
C VAL A 78 0.38 2.17 6.07
N LEU A 79 1.64 2.15 6.52
CA LEU A 79 2.21 3.20 7.35
C LEU A 79 2.33 4.54 6.63
N VAL A 80 2.75 4.53 5.36
CA VAL A 80 2.85 5.73 4.52
C VAL A 80 1.48 6.40 4.36
N VAL A 81 0.45 5.64 3.98
CA VAL A 81 -0.90 6.17 3.82
C VAL A 81 -1.45 6.72 5.14
N ALA A 82 -1.24 6.00 6.25
CA ALA A 82 -1.63 6.47 7.57
C ALA A 82 -0.93 7.80 7.93
N ALA A 83 0.37 7.90 7.69
CA ALA A 83 1.16 9.12 7.96
C ALA A 83 0.68 10.30 7.13
N ILE A 84 0.49 10.13 5.81
CA ILE A 84 0.00 11.17 4.90
C ILE A 84 -1.38 11.66 5.35
N THR A 85 -2.29 10.73 5.64
CA THR A 85 -3.67 11.07 6.02
C THR A 85 -3.71 11.81 7.36
N LEU A 86 -2.91 11.38 8.35
CA LEU A 86 -2.79 12.06 9.64
C LEU A 86 -2.18 13.46 9.48
N LEU A 87 -1.15 13.61 8.63
CA LEU A 87 -0.53 14.91 8.34
C LEU A 87 -1.53 15.86 7.68
N ALA A 88 -2.23 15.40 6.64
CA ALA A 88 -3.27 16.16 5.97
C ALA A 88 -4.36 16.61 6.96
N ALA A 89 -4.84 15.69 7.81
CA ALA A 89 -5.82 16.00 8.83
C ALA A 89 -5.32 17.04 9.85
N ARG A 90 -4.03 17.04 10.20
CA ARG A 90 -3.44 18.07 11.07
C ARG A 90 -3.36 19.44 10.40
N ILE A 91 -2.92 19.49 9.14
CA ILE A 91 -2.82 20.74 8.37
C ILE A 91 -4.21 21.36 8.20
N LEU A 92 -5.21 20.56 7.85
CA LEU A 92 -6.59 21.05 7.66
C LEU A 92 -7.20 21.59 8.95
N ARG A 93 -6.98 20.92 10.10
CA ARG A 93 -7.42 21.44 11.41
C ARG A 93 -6.75 22.74 11.78
N ALA A 94 -5.43 22.86 11.53
CA ALA A 94 -4.68 24.08 11.83
C ALA A 94 -5.19 25.28 10.99
N ARG A 95 -5.59 25.05 9.73
CA ARG A 95 -6.20 26.08 8.89
C ARG A 95 -7.59 26.48 9.35
N ALA A 96 -8.43 25.52 9.75
CA ALA A 96 -9.78 25.80 10.25
C ALA A 96 -9.80 26.58 11.58
N ALA A 97 -8.75 26.45 12.39
CA ALA A 97 -8.63 27.14 13.66
C ALA A 97 -8.14 28.59 13.56
N ARG A 98 -7.71 29.05 12.38
CA ARG A 98 -7.37 30.47 12.15
C ARG A 98 -8.67 31.24 11.85
N PRO A 99 -9.12 32.16 12.72
CA PRO A 99 -10.20 33.08 12.38
C PRO A 99 -9.75 33.92 11.18
N ARG A 100 -10.62 34.08 10.19
CA ARG A 100 -10.40 35.02 9.08
C ARG A 100 -10.65 36.44 9.55
#